data_AF-A0A8T4GA18-F1
#
_entry.id   AF-A0A8T4GA18-F1
#
_cell.length_a   1.000
_cell.length_b   1.000
_cell.length_c   1.000
_cell.angle_alpha   90.00
_cell.angle_beta   90.00
_cell.angle_gamma   90.00
#
_symmetry.space_group_name_H-M   'P 1'
#
loop_
_entity.id
_entity.type
_entity.pdbx_description
1 polymer ?
#
loop_
_entity_poly.entity_id
_entity_poly.type
_entity_poly.pdbx_seq_one_letter_code
_entity_poly.pdbx_strand_id
1 'polypeptide(L)'
;MDRSLTDIEEIFREVSPFVDHLCFEDLNLNLCRKEVFEAVRNNFPELEEKYKRLSKEFWVKKEKEIKKLGEKYNKPVRIYFKHTGSLRFK
;
A
#
# COMPACT_ATOMS: atom_id res chain seq x y z
N MET A 1 -2.80 8.04 15.44
CA MET A 1 -2.98 7.88 13.98
C MET A 1 -2.04 6.80 13.51
N ASP A 2 -2.58 5.71 12.96
CA ASP A 2 -1.78 4.67 12.32
C ASP A 2 -1.27 5.23 10.98
N ARG A 3 -0.06 5.80 10.99
CA ARG A 3 0.61 6.22 9.75
C ARG A 3 1.09 4.96 9.04
N SER A 4 0.30 4.46 8.11
CA SER A 4 0.77 3.53 7.08
C SER A 4 2.04 4.08 6.40
N LEU A 5 2.78 3.25 5.68
CA LEU A 5 3.91 3.72 4.86
C LEU A 5 3.48 4.80 3.85
N THR A 6 2.20 4.86 3.52
CA THR A 6 1.63 5.80 2.56
C THR A 6 0.30 6.34 3.10
N ASP A 7 0.16 7.66 3.15
CA ASP A 7 -1.12 8.32 3.47
C ASP A 7 -1.95 8.45 2.18
N ILE A 8 -2.90 7.54 2.00
CA ILE A 8 -3.71 7.48 0.77
C ILE A 8 -4.69 8.65 0.73
N GLU A 9 -5.24 9.09 1.87
CA GLU A 9 -6.19 10.20 1.90
C GLU A 9 -5.51 11.52 1.51
N GLU A 10 -4.29 11.75 2.01
CA GLU A 10 -3.48 12.89 1.61
C GLU A 10 -3.18 12.88 0.10
N ILE A 11 -2.82 11.73 -0.48
CA ILE A 11 -2.62 11.60 -1.93
C ILE A 11 -3.89 11.99 -2.69
N PHE A 12 -5.05 11.48 -2.29
CA PHE A 12 -6.31 11.86 -2.93
C PHE A 12 -6.57 13.35 -2.81
N ARG A 13 -6.36 13.96 -1.64
CA ARG A 13 -6.57 15.39 -1.40
C ARG A 13 -5.72 16.25 -2.33
N GLU A 14 -4.43 15.94 -2.42
CA GLU A 14 -3.48 16.75 -3.18
C GLU A 14 -3.57 16.51 -4.70
N VAL A 15 -3.84 15.28 -5.14
CA VAL A 15 -3.74 14.91 -6.57
C VAL A 15 -5.08 15.02 -7.31
N SER A 16 -6.21 14.79 -6.65
CA SER A 16 -7.53 14.76 -7.31
C SER A 16 -7.87 16.00 -8.14
N PRO A 17 -7.50 17.24 -7.75
CA PRO A 17 -7.78 18.42 -8.59
C PRO A 17 -7.10 18.41 -9.96
N PHE A 18 -6.03 17.61 -10.13
CA PHE A 18 -5.14 17.68 -11.29
C PHE A 18 -5.24 16.46 -12.23
N VAL A 19 -6.04 15.45 -11.88
CA VAL A 19 -6.13 14.20 -12.63
C VAL A 19 -7.58 13.76 -12.84
N ASP A 20 -7.85 13.10 -13.96
CA ASP A 20 -9.18 12.54 -14.26
C ASP A 20 -9.35 11.10 -13.72
N HIS A 21 -8.25 10.41 -13.43
CA HIS A 21 -8.24 9.01 -13.05
C HIS A 21 -7.05 8.69 -12.15
N LEU A 22 -7.23 7.79 -11.17
CA LEU A 22 -6.17 7.31 -10.28
C LEU A 22 -5.91 5.81 -10.47
N CYS A 23 -4.64 5.43 -10.65
CA CYS A 23 -4.18 4.04 -10.73
C CYS A 23 -3.33 3.71 -9.50
N PHE A 24 -3.58 2.56 -8.87
CA PHE A 24 -2.78 2.05 -7.77
C PHE A 24 -2.18 0.70 -8.13
N GLU A 25 -0.87 0.56 -7.95
CA GLU A 25 -0.13 -0.68 -8.13
C GLU A 25 0.65 -0.97 -6.85
N ASP A 26 0.71 -2.24 -6.45
CA ASP A 26 1.62 -2.67 -5.40
C ASP A 26 2.99 -2.93 -6.03
N LEU A 27 4.04 -2.41 -5.39
CA LEU A 27 5.39 -2.84 -5.73
C LEU A 27 5.49 -4.33 -5.40
N ASN A 28 5.66 -5.18 -6.41
CA ASN A 28 5.86 -6.60 -6.21
C ASN A 28 7.24 -6.85 -5.56
N LEU A 29 7.27 -6.80 -4.24
CA LEU A 29 8.49 -6.99 -3.45
C LEU A 29 8.87 -8.46 -3.28
N ASN A 30 8.12 -9.42 -3.82
CA ASN A 30 8.36 -10.85 -3.57
C ASN A 30 9.75 -11.31 -4.00
N LEU A 31 10.27 -10.78 -5.12
CA LEU A 31 11.58 -11.19 -5.67
C LEU A 31 12.76 -10.72 -4.83
N CYS A 32 12.63 -9.58 -4.14
CA CYS A 32 13.69 -8.94 -3.36
C CYS A 32 13.34 -8.78 -1.88
N ARG A 33 12.38 -9.58 -1.40
CA ARG A 33 11.79 -9.41 -0.07
C ARG A 33 12.84 -9.51 1.03
N LYS A 34 13.73 -10.49 0.92
CA LYS A 34 14.75 -10.73 1.96
C LYS A 34 15.68 -9.53 2.07
N GLU A 35 16.16 -9.04 0.93
CA GLU A 35 17.07 -7.91 0.80
C GLU A 35 16.41 -6.63 1.32
N VAL A 36 15.14 -6.40 0.98
CA VAL A 36 14.37 -5.24 1.50
C VAL A 36 14.21 -5.33 3.02
N PHE A 37 13.85 -6.49 3.57
CA PHE A 37 13.72 -6.65 5.02
C PHE A 37 15.06 -6.53 5.76
N GLU A 38 16.15 -7.04 5.20
CA GLU A 38 17.50 -6.86 5.75
C GLU A 38 17.92 -5.39 5.72
N ALA A 39 17.68 -4.69 4.60
CA ALA A 39 17.95 -3.27 4.49
C ALA A 39 17.14 -2.45 5.49
N VAL A 40 15.85 -2.78 5.69
CA VAL A 40 15.00 -2.13 6.70
C VAL A 40 15.53 -2.40 8.11
N ARG A 41 15.85 -3.65 8.46
CA ARG A 41 16.35 -3.98 9.80
C ARG A 41 17.66 -3.26 10.13
N ASN A 42 18.57 -3.21 9.16
CA ASN A 42 19.92 -2.66 9.38
C ASN A 42 19.95 -1.12 9.38
N ASN A 43 19.07 -0.48 8.59
CA ASN A 43 19.13 0.98 8.39
C ASN A 43 17.93 1.74 8.98
N PHE A 44 16.78 1.09 9.12
CA PHE A 44 15.50 1.69 9.56
C PHE A 44 14.71 0.75 10.49
N PRO A 45 15.29 0.30 11.61
CA PRO A 45 14.69 -0.71 12.49
C PRO A 45 13.29 -0.32 13.00
N GLU A 46 13.01 0.98 13.14
CA GLU A 46 11.71 1.52 13.52
C GLU A 46 10.59 1.20 12.51
N LEU A 47 10.94 0.85 11.26
CA LEU A 47 9.99 0.49 10.21
C LEU A 47 9.72 -1.02 10.16
N GLU A 48 10.51 -1.86 10.83
CA GLU A 48 10.42 -3.32 10.72
C GLU A 48 9.00 -3.83 11.04
N GLU A 49 8.40 -3.35 12.12
CA GLU A 49 7.04 -3.74 12.53
C GLU A 49 5.97 -3.27 11.54
N LYS A 50 6.19 -2.16 10.83
CA LYS A 50 5.26 -1.72 9.78
C LYS A 50 5.33 -2.63 8.56
N TYR A 51 6.53 -3.02 8.15
CA TYR A 51 6.73 -3.94 7.03
C TYR A 51 6.20 -5.35 7.32
N LYS A 52 6.30 -5.84 8.57
CA LYS A 52 5.70 -7.12 8.98
C LYS A 52 4.18 -7.16 8.83
N ARG A 53 3.50 -6.00 8.90
CA ARG A 53 2.04 -5.89 8.78
C ARG A 53 1.52 -5.89 7.34
N LEU A 54 2.39 -5.96 6.33
CA LEU A 54 2.01 -6.03 4.91
C LEU A 54 1.46 -7.42 4.52
N SER A 55 0.41 -7.86 5.22
CA SER A 55 -0.27 -9.14 4.97
C SER A 55 -1.31 -9.03 3.86
N LYS A 56 -1.93 -10.16 3.48
CA LYS A 56 -3.04 -10.17 2.53
C LYS A 56 -4.23 -9.34 3.04
N GLU A 57 -4.53 -9.43 4.33
CA GLU A 57 -5.62 -8.69 4.99
C GLU A 57 -5.38 -7.18 4.95
N PHE A 58 -4.12 -6.76 5.11
CA PHE A 58 -3.73 -5.36 4.95
C PHE A 58 -4.06 -4.85 3.55
N TRP A 59 -3.65 -5.57 2.50
CA TRP A 59 -3.90 -5.16 1.12
C TRP A 59 -5.41 -5.11 0.81
N VAL A 60 -6.18 -6.11 1.24
CA VAL A 60 -7.65 -6.12 1.09
C VAL A 60 -8.28 -4.90 1.79
N LYS A 61 -7.79 -4.52 2.97
CA LYS A 61 -8.26 -3.33 3.68
C LYS A 61 -7.90 -2.05 2.91
N LYS A 62 -6.69 -1.95 2.36
CA LYS A 62 -6.27 -0.81 1.53
C LYS A 62 -7.10 -0.66 0.28
N GLU A 63 -7.45 -1.74 -0.41
CA GLU A 63 -8.33 -1.64 -1.59
C GLU A 63 -9.69 -1.03 -1.26
N LYS A 64 -10.29 -1.46 -0.14
CA LYS A 64 -11.57 -0.92 0.32
C LYS A 64 -11.48 0.57 0.64
N GLU A 65 -10.38 0.99 1.26
CA GLU A 65 -10.12 2.41 1.55
C GLU A 65 -9.94 3.22 0.27
N ILE A 66 -9.11 2.74 -0.67
CA ILE A 66 -8.88 3.39 -1.97
C ILE A 66 -10.20 3.56 -2.73
N LYS A 67 -11.05 2.53 -2.77
CA LYS A 67 -12.37 2.60 -3.42
C LYS A 67 -13.28 3.65 -2.77
N LYS A 68 -13.34 3.68 -1.43
CA LYS A 68 -14.11 4.70 -0.68
C LYS A 68 -13.60 6.11 -0.94
N LEU A 69 -12.29 6.30 -1.04
CA LEU A 69 -11.70 7.59 -1.38
C LEU A 69 -12.02 7.97 -2.85
N GLY A 70 -11.99 7.01 -3.77
CA GLY A 70 -12.48 7.20 -5.15
C GLY A 70 -13.89 7.78 -5.20
N GLU A 71 -14.82 7.18 -4.44
CA GLU A 71 -16.19 7.67 -4.30
C GLU A 71 -16.24 9.07 -3.66
N LYS A 72 -15.52 9.29 -2.54
CA LYS A 72 -15.49 10.56 -1.81
C LYS A 72 -15.00 11.73 -2.67
N TYR A 73 -14.00 11.51 -3.52
CA TYR A 73 -13.39 12.54 -4.36
C TYR A 73 -13.98 12.56 -5.78
N ASN A 74 -15.00 11.74 -6.07
CA ASN A 74 -15.60 11.57 -7.39
C ASN A 74 -14.55 11.29 -8.48
N LYS A 75 -13.63 10.36 -8.20
CA LYS A 75 -12.56 9.94 -9.12
C LYS A 75 -12.69 8.47 -9.49
N PRO A 76 -12.68 8.14 -10.79
CA PRO A 76 -12.44 6.78 -11.25
C PRO A 76 -11.13 6.22 -10.69
N VAL A 77 -11.17 4.99 -10.20
CA VAL A 77 -9.99 4.31 -9.65
C VAL A 77 -9.80 2.93 -10.27
N ARG A 78 -8.56 2.60 -10.65
CA ARG A 78 -8.12 1.24 -10.98
C ARG A 78 -7.07 0.75 -10.00
N ILE A 79 -7.20 -0.49 -9.58
CA ILE A 79 -6.28 -1.13 -8.63
C ILE A 79 -5.70 -2.37 -9.30
N TYR A 80 -4.38 -2.46 -9.30
CA TYR A 80 -3.59 -3.53 -9.93
C TYR A 80 -2.83 -4.38 -8.92
N PHE A 81 -3.35 -4.46 -7.68
CA PHE A 81 -2.69 -5.20 -6.62
C PHE A 81 -2.58 -6.68 -6.97
N LYS A 82 -1.34 -7.18 -7.07
CA LYS A 82 -1.07 -8.60 -7.30
C LYS A 82 -1.20 -9.33 -5.97
N HIS A 83 -2.40 -9.84 -5.69
CA HIS A 83 -2.68 -10.72 -4.53
C HIS A 83 -1.94 -12.07 -4.54
N THR A 84 -0.89 -12.22 -5.35
CA THR A 84 -0.10 -13.44 -5.48
C THR A 84 0.63 -13.74 -4.17
N GLY A 85 0.00 -14.61 -3.37
CA GLY A 85 0.57 -15.22 -2.18
C GLY A 85 0.32 -14.41 -0.92
N SER A 86 -0.73 -14.75 -0.17
CA SER A 86 -0.67 -14.61 1.29
C SER A 86 0.69 -15.11 1.75
N LEU A 87 1.45 -14.29 2.47
CA LEU A 87 2.67 -14.68 3.15
C LEU A 87 2.36 -15.91 4.01
N ARG A 88 2.65 -17.11 3.52
CA ARG A 88 2.65 -18.31 4.37
C ARG A 88 3.99 -18.32 5.08
N PHE A 89 3.95 -17.99 6.35
CA PHE A 89 5.08 -18.13 7.25
C PHE A 89 5.24 -19.63 7.56
N LYS A 90 6.41 -20.18 7.24
CA LYS A 90 6.91 -21.42 7.86
C LYS A 90 7.99 -21.03 8.84
#